data_AF-B2B4P4-F1
#
_entry.id   AF-B2B4P4-F1
#
_cell.length_a   1.000
_cell.length_b   1.000
_cell.length_c   1.000
_cell.angle_alpha   90.00
_cell.angle_beta   90.00
_cell.angle_gamma   90.00
#
_symmetry.space_group_name_H-M   'P 1'
#
loop_
_entity.id
_entity.type
_entity.pdbx_description
1 polymer ?
#
loop_
_entity_poly.entity_id
_entity_poly.type
_entity_poly.pdbx_seq_one_letter_code
_entity_poly.pdbx_strand_id
1 'polypeptide(L)'
;SPGATLLQISLPDVSLWSVVLRVGGSIDTTITDSCSNPNPSTCLATHTLLDITSTASNIYLENIWGWAADHPLDVIPNVPAQNIAVGRGLTISHTSGPVTMIGTSFEHCVLYQYGFFDTRDILVIGQQTESPYWQGQGTSLRAPGPWEGEVAFHHCEKQGKGGDDRCFRAWGAYLDNVTDTTIHGSAMWVFFNGMDDNLWDDPQCEGTGGVCQTNMVFVRGTMEGVRWFSMGSKSVENMVYRDGEQIGLVRQGDVSGGWGGVLAAYFLDDGVGGDGGGGDDSGGGRVIVGGLTLGVAGVFGLWALM
;
A
#
# COMPACT_ATOMS: atom_id res chain seq x y z
N SER A 1 4.44 -20.26 4.63
CA SER A 1 3.39 -21.21 4.20
C SER A 1 2.26 -20.42 3.54
N PRO A 2 1.89 -20.70 2.27
CA PRO A 2 0.96 -19.87 1.49
C PRO A 2 -0.43 -19.65 2.10
N GLY A 3 -0.87 -20.47 3.06
CA GLY A 3 -2.15 -20.24 3.76
C GLY A 3 -2.03 -19.50 5.10
N ALA A 4 -0.83 -19.10 5.50
CA ALA A 4 -0.60 -18.58 6.85
C ALA A 4 -0.89 -17.08 6.95
N THR A 5 -1.51 -16.72 8.07
CA THR A 5 -1.45 -15.37 8.64
C THR A 5 -0.34 -15.39 9.70
N LEU A 6 0.66 -14.51 9.60
CA LEU A 6 1.78 -14.47 10.55
C LEU A 6 1.31 -14.09 11.95
N LEU A 7 0.50 -13.04 12.04
CA LEU A 7 -0.09 -12.57 13.28
C LEU A 7 -1.56 -12.22 13.06
N GLN A 8 -2.43 -12.81 13.86
CA GLN A 8 -3.86 -12.48 13.90
C GLN A 8 -4.21 -11.93 15.29
N ILE A 9 -4.86 -10.77 15.31
CA ILE A 9 -5.41 -10.15 16.51
C ILE A 9 -6.93 -10.31 16.48
N SER A 10 -7.46 -11.04 17.46
CA SER A 10 -8.90 -11.32 17.58
C SER A 10 -9.47 -11.01 18.96
N LEU A 11 -8.61 -10.61 19.88
CA LEU A 11 -8.98 -10.22 21.24
C LEU A 11 -9.13 -8.69 21.34
N PRO A 12 -9.98 -8.19 22.25
CA PRO A 12 -9.99 -6.78 22.59
C PRO A 12 -8.76 -6.40 23.42
N ASP A 13 -8.49 -5.10 23.52
CA ASP A 13 -7.48 -4.52 24.41
C ASP A 13 -6.06 -5.07 24.17
N VAL A 14 -5.71 -5.26 22.89
CA VAL A 14 -4.38 -5.74 22.49
C VAL A 14 -3.51 -4.57 22.07
N SER A 15 -2.26 -4.64 22.47
CA SER A 15 -1.29 -3.63 22.11
C SER A 15 0.08 -4.25 21.82
N LEU A 16 0.72 -3.76 20.76
CA LEU A 16 2.00 -4.24 20.25
C LEU A 16 2.94 -3.06 20.06
N TRP A 17 4.18 -3.23 20.52
CA TRP A 17 5.23 -2.23 20.39
C TRP A 17 6.50 -2.88 19.85
N SER A 18 7.12 -2.26 18.86
CA SER A 18 8.43 -2.68 18.34
C SER A 18 8.45 -4.13 17.88
N VAL A 19 7.48 -4.50 17.03
CA VAL A 19 7.34 -5.86 16.48
C VAL A 19 7.67 -5.83 14.99
N VAL A 20 8.55 -6.74 14.56
CA VAL A 20 8.87 -6.95 13.15
C VAL A 20 8.24 -8.26 12.67
N LEU A 21 7.43 -8.18 11.62
CA LEU A 21 6.81 -9.31 10.92
C LEU A 21 7.55 -9.49 9.59
N ARG A 22 8.61 -10.31 9.60
CA ARG A 22 9.47 -10.50 8.43
C ARG A 22 9.21 -11.84 7.74
N VAL A 23 9.20 -11.81 6.41
CA VAL A 23 9.15 -13.00 5.55
C VAL A 23 10.34 -12.98 4.59
N GLY A 24 11.25 -13.95 4.75
CA GLY A 24 12.47 -14.03 3.94
C GLY A 24 13.60 -13.14 4.45
N GLY A 25 14.62 -12.97 3.62
CA GLY A 25 15.74 -12.06 3.85
C GLY A 25 16.83 -12.55 4.79
N SER A 26 16.62 -13.63 5.57
CA SER A 26 17.64 -14.20 6.46
C SER A 26 18.04 -15.61 6.06
N ILE A 27 19.30 -15.98 6.30
CA ILE A 27 19.90 -17.26 5.89
C ILE A 27 19.16 -18.49 6.42
N ASP A 28 18.45 -18.35 7.55
CA ASP A 28 17.69 -19.44 8.17
C ASP A 28 16.33 -19.68 7.51
N THR A 29 15.89 -18.78 6.60
CA THR A 29 14.66 -18.98 5.85
C THR A 29 14.96 -19.77 4.57
N THR A 30 14.15 -20.79 4.26
CA THR A 30 14.28 -21.56 3.02
C THR A 30 14.07 -20.71 1.75
N ILE A 31 13.54 -19.51 1.91
CA ILE A 31 13.14 -18.58 0.85
C ILE A 31 14.37 -17.80 0.33
N THR A 32 15.33 -17.49 1.21
CA THR A 32 16.51 -16.67 0.87
C THR A 32 17.31 -17.24 -0.31
N ASP A 33 17.49 -18.55 -0.36
CA ASP A 33 18.27 -19.20 -1.42
C ASP A 33 17.42 -19.59 -2.64
N SER A 34 16.10 -19.63 -2.52
CA SER A 34 15.21 -20.22 -3.54
C SER A 34 14.34 -19.21 -4.28
N CYS A 35 14.26 -17.96 -3.79
CA CYS A 35 13.36 -16.94 -4.32
C CYS A 35 14.04 -15.84 -5.10
N SER A 36 14.95 -16.24 -5.98
CA SER A 36 15.64 -15.38 -6.92
C SER A 36 14.98 -15.28 -8.30
N ASN A 37 13.99 -16.14 -8.56
CA ASN A 37 13.36 -16.23 -9.87
C ASN A 37 12.52 -14.97 -10.11
N PRO A 38 12.68 -14.26 -11.26
CA PRO A 38 11.80 -13.14 -11.62
C PRO A 38 10.32 -13.50 -11.71
N ASN A 39 9.99 -14.79 -11.77
CA ASN A 39 8.63 -15.28 -11.59
C ASN A 39 8.38 -15.70 -10.13
N PRO A 40 7.64 -14.91 -9.34
CA PRO A 40 7.42 -15.18 -7.93
C PRO A 40 6.35 -16.26 -7.67
N SER A 41 5.72 -16.84 -8.72
CA SER A 41 4.74 -17.92 -8.57
C SER A 41 5.31 -19.21 -7.98
N THR A 42 6.64 -19.38 -7.95
CA THR A 42 7.30 -20.49 -7.24
C THR A 42 7.66 -20.14 -5.80
N CYS A 43 7.41 -18.89 -5.39
CA CYS A 43 7.87 -18.28 -4.14
C CYS A 43 6.72 -17.66 -3.33
N LEU A 44 5.59 -18.39 -3.29
CA LEU A 44 4.48 -18.07 -2.40
C LEU A 44 4.91 -18.34 -0.96
N ALA A 45 4.95 -17.28 -0.16
CA ALA A 45 5.44 -17.36 1.20
C ALA A 45 4.31 -17.38 2.20
N THR A 46 3.70 -16.25 2.53
CA THR A 46 2.60 -16.15 3.49
C THR A 46 1.44 -15.38 2.90
N HIS A 47 0.24 -15.66 3.36
CA HIS A 47 -0.95 -14.99 2.86
C HIS A 47 -1.09 -13.57 3.42
N THR A 48 -1.01 -13.41 4.74
CA THR A 48 -1.15 -12.11 5.42
C THR A 48 -0.07 -11.92 6.47
N LEU A 49 0.51 -10.72 6.58
CA LEU A 49 1.45 -10.39 7.66
C LEU A 49 0.71 -10.14 8.98
N LEU A 50 -0.23 -9.19 8.99
CA LEU A 50 -1.04 -8.84 10.16
C LEU A 50 -2.52 -8.77 9.83
N ASP A 51 -3.35 -9.48 10.57
CA ASP A 51 -4.80 -9.48 10.43
C ASP A 51 -5.47 -9.05 11.73
N ILE A 52 -6.19 -7.92 11.73
CA ILE A 52 -7.06 -7.47 12.81
C ILE A 52 -8.48 -7.85 12.44
N THR A 53 -9.03 -8.81 13.18
CA THR A 53 -10.32 -9.40 12.86
C THR A 53 -11.49 -8.58 13.40
N SER A 54 -12.69 -8.95 12.99
CA SER A 54 -13.95 -8.30 13.38
C SER A 54 -14.25 -8.35 14.87
N THR A 55 -13.66 -9.30 15.61
CA THR A 55 -13.87 -9.45 17.05
C THR A 55 -12.86 -8.65 17.88
N ALA A 56 -11.82 -8.10 17.26
CA ALA A 56 -10.85 -7.24 17.93
C ALA A 56 -11.44 -5.83 18.14
N SER A 57 -11.05 -5.18 19.23
CA SER A 57 -11.39 -3.79 19.52
C SER A 57 -10.36 -3.18 20.48
N ASN A 58 -10.26 -1.85 20.51
CA ASN A 58 -9.27 -1.12 21.31
C ASN A 58 -7.83 -1.61 21.08
N ILE A 59 -7.37 -1.46 19.84
CA ILE A 59 -6.06 -1.94 19.39
C ILE A 59 -5.06 -0.79 19.30
N TYR A 60 -3.86 -1.01 19.82
CA TYR A 60 -2.74 -0.05 19.71
C TYR A 60 -1.51 -0.70 19.10
N LEU A 61 -1.03 -0.18 17.98
CA LEU A 61 0.15 -0.65 17.28
C LEU A 61 1.17 0.49 17.18
N GLU A 62 2.39 0.27 17.67
CA GLU A 62 3.47 1.25 17.54
C GLU A 62 4.76 0.60 17.10
N ASN A 63 5.46 1.25 16.16
CA ASN A 63 6.75 0.78 15.66
C ASN A 63 6.65 -0.67 15.14
N ILE A 64 5.70 -0.91 14.23
CA ILE A 64 5.48 -2.23 13.62
C ILE A 64 6.01 -2.21 12.20
N TRP A 65 6.85 -3.18 11.84
CA TRP A 65 7.37 -3.32 10.49
C TRP A 65 7.01 -4.70 9.90
N GLY A 66 6.10 -4.71 8.93
CA GLY A 66 5.77 -5.87 8.12
C GLY A 66 6.55 -5.85 6.81
N TRP A 67 7.51 -6.75 6.66
CA TRP A 67 8.43 -6.76 5.53
C TRP A 67 8.44 -8.10 4.82
N ALA A 68 7.95 -8.12 3.57
CA ALA A 68 8.28 -9.19 2.63
C ALA A 68 9.62 -8.83 1.99
N ALA A 69 10.66 -9.63 2.25
CA ALA A 69 12.01 -9.25 1.87
C ALA A 69 12.14 -9.05 0.36
N ASP A 70 12.62 -7.87 -0.04
CA ASP A 70 13.03 -7.54 -1.42
C ASP A 70 14.52 -7.84 -1.66
N HIS A 71 15.30 -7.95 -0.57
CA HIS A 71 16.73 -8.27 -0.59
C HIS A 71 17.16 -9.13 0.62
N PRO A 72 18.33 -9.81 0.54
CA PRO A 72 18.89 -10.52 1.69
C PRO A 72 19.48 -9.52 2.72
N LEU A 73 19.10 -9.69 3.98
CA LEU A 73 19.68 -8.96 5.12
C LEU A 73 21.07 -9.50 5.50
N ASP A 74 21.23 -10.82 5.44
CA ASP A 74 22.52 -11.44 5.78
C ASP A 74 23.51 -11.26 4.62
N VAL A 75 24.78 -10.97 4.94
CA VAL A 75 25.84 -10.82 3.93
C VAL A 75 26.16 -12.19 3.33
N ILE A 76 25.44 -12.53 2.26
CA ILE A 76 25.66 -13.76 1.52
C ILE A 76 26.26 -13.37 0.15
N PRO A 77 27.50 -13.78 -0.15
CA PRO A 77 28.13 -13.45 -1.42
C PRO A 77 27.30 -13.95 -2.62
N ASN A 78 27.04 -13.06 -3.57
CA ASN A 78 26.30 -13.34 -4.80
C ASN A 78 24.83 -13.77 -4.60
N VAL A 79 24.16 -13.36 -3.51
CA VAL A 79 22.72 -13.64 -3.38
C VAL A 79 21.91 -12.66 -4.22
N PRO A 80 21.03 -13.19 -5.09
CA PRO A 80 20.14 -12.40 -5.94
C PRO A 80 19.01 -11.75 -5.14
N ALA A 81 18.29 -10.83 -5.79
CA ALA A 81 17.07 -10.24 -5.27
C ALA A 81 16.04 -11.27 -4.79
N GLN A 82 15.20 -10.84 -3.85
CA GLN A 82 14.21 -11.67 -3.20
C GLN A 82 12.83 -11.39 -3.79
N ASN A 83 12.42 -12.24 -4.73
CA ASN A 83 11.14 -12.16 -5.42
C ASN A 83 10.11 -13.03 -4.69
N ILE A 84 9.68 -12.53 -3.52
CA ILE A 84 8.77 -13.23 -2.61
C ILE A 84 7.33 -12.78 -2.87
N ALA A 85 6.41 -13.74 -3.01
CA ALA A 85 4.98 -13.46 -3.07
C ALA A 85 4.35 -13.61 -1.67
N VAL A 86 4.28 -12.52 -0.93
CA VAL A 86 3.40 -12.37 0.25
C VAL A 86 2.09 -11.72 -0.19
N GLY A 87 0.93 -12.25 0.21
CA GLY A 87 -0.36 -11.75 -0.28
C GLY A 87 -0.67 -10.32 0.20
N ARG A 88 -0.75 -10.15 1.52
CA ARG A 88 -1.30 -8.96 2.19
C ARG A 88 -0.37 -8.50 3.31
N GLY A 89 -0.23 -7.19 3.45
CA GLY A 89 0.44 -6.58 4.60
C GLY A 89 -0.46 -6.62 5.84
N LEU A 90 -1.01 -5.48 6.19
CA LEU A 90 -2.03 -5.33 7.23
C LEU A 90 -3.44 -5.41 6.65
N THR A 91 -4.30 -6.20 7.28
CA THR A 91 -5.74 -6.23 7.04
C THR A 91 -6.49 -5.85 8.32
N ILE A 92 -7.46 -4.94 8.22
CA ILE A 92 -8.44 -4.64 9.27
C ILE A 92 -9.82 -4.88 8.68
N SER A 93 -10.57 -5.85 9.24
CA SER A 93 -11.85 -6.27 8.67
C SER A 93 -12.96 -6.20 9.69
N HIS A 94 -14.03 -5.46 9.36
CA HIS A 94 -15.29 -5.41 10.12
C HIS A 94 -15.09 -4.97 11.59
N THR A 95 -14.03 -4.21 11.86
CA THR A 95 -13.68 -3.71 13.19
C THR A 95 -14.34 -2.36 13.44
N SER A 96 -14.98 -2.18 14.60
CA SER A 96 -15.65 -0.92 14.98
C SER A 96 -14.77 0.06 15.79
N GLY A 97 -13.47 -0.22 15.90
CA GLY A 97 -12.48 0.62 16.58
C GLY A 97 -12.56 0.62 18.12
N PRO A 98 -11.70 1.42 18.78
CA PRO A 98 -10.64 2.21 18.15
C PRO A 98 -9.45 1.33 17.72
N VAL A 99 -8.82 1.67 16.59
CA VAL A 99 -7.50 1.12 16.20
C VAL A 99 -6.53 2.28 15.99
N THR A 100 -5.47 2.33 16.79
CA THR A 100 -4.41 3.36 16.67
C THR A 100 -3.13 2.72 16.16
N MET A 101 -2.51 3.33 15.14
CA MET A 101 -1.26 2.89 14.54
C MET A 101 -0.29 4.06 14.46
N ILE A 102 0.90 3.92 15.06
CA ILE A 102 1.93 4.97 15.07
C ILE A 102 3.25 4.40 14.55
N GLY A 103 3.76 5.00 13.47
CA GLY A 103 5.03 4.60 12.85
C GLY A 103 5.01 3.14 12.40
N THR A 104 3.97 2.73 11.70
CA THR A 104 3.89 1.38 11.12
C THR A 104 4.33 1.40 9.66
N SER A 105 4.88 0.29 9.19
CA SER A 105 5.29 0.09 7.81
C SER A 105 4.87 -1.31 7.37
N PHE A 106 4.30 -1.42 6.17
CA PHE A 106 4.04 -2.70 5.51
C PHE A 106 4.50 -2.59 4.06
N GLU A 107 5.28 -3.57 3.60
CA GLU A 107 6.02 -3.43 2.35
C GLU A 107 6.03 -4.73 1.52
N HIS A 108 6.07 -4.55 0.21
CA HIS A 108 6.27 -5.58 -0.80
C HIS A 108 5.27 -6.75 -0.76
N CYS A 109 4.06 -6.51 -0.25
CA CYS A 109 2.94 -7.44 -0.37
C CYS A 109 2.26 -7.28 -1.73
N VAL A 110 1.84 -8.39 -2.34
CA VAL A 110 1.37 -8.50 -3.73
C VAL A 110 0.06 -7.73 -3.97
N LEU A 111 -0.86 -7.78 -3.01
CA LEU A 111 -2.22 -7.23 -3.17
C LEU A 111 -2.32 -5.81 -2.62
N TYR A 112 -1.89 -5.63 -1.37
CA TYR A 112 -1.91 -4.33 -0.69
C TYR A 112 -0.99 -4.34 0.53
N GLN A 113 -0.52 -3.16 0.91
CA GLN A 113 0.24 -2.96 2.13
C GLN A 113 -0.68 -2.73 3.33
N TYR A 114 -1.70 -1.87 3.15
CA TYR A 114 -2.76 -1.62 4.14
C TYR A 114 -4.13 -1.87 3.50
N GLY A 115 -4.97 -2.69 4.14
CA GLY A 115 -6.33 -2.97 3.70
C GLY A 115 -7.34 -2.73 4.82
N PHE A 116 -8.27 -1.81 4.60
CA PHE A 116 -9.35 -1.45 5.54
C PHE A 116 -10.70 -1.81 4.90
N PHE A 117 -11.41 -2.74 5.53
CA PHE A 117 -12.66 -3.29 5.01
C PHE A 117 -13.77 -3.19 6.06
N ASP A 118 -14.84 -2.47 5.74
CA ASP A 118 -16.04 -2.34 6.58
C ASP A 118 -15.69 -1.89 8.01
N THR A 119 -14.84 -0.88 8.14
CA THR A 119 -14.22 -0.51 9.43
C THR A 119 -14.31 0.97 9.71
N ARG A 120 -14.19 1.34 11.00
CA ARG A 120 -14.30 2.72 11.46
C ARG A 120 -13.45 3.00 12.70
N ASP A 121 -13.29 4.28 13.02
CA ASP A 121 -12.57 4.75 14.22
C ASP A 121 -11.11 4.26 14.21
N ILE A 122 -10.38 4.73 13.19
CA ILE A 122 -8.97 4.39 12.95
C ILE A 122 -8.13 5.67 12.98
N LEU A 123 -7.05 5.64 13.75
CA LEU A 123 -6.01 6.66 13.73
C LEU A 123 -4.70 6.05 13.22
N VAL A 124 -4.14 6.64 12.16
CA VAL A 124 -2.84 6.25 11.62
C VAL A 124 -1.91 7.45 11.60
N ILE A 125 -0.72 7.33 12.17
CA ILE A 125 0.30 8.39 12.18
C ILE A 125 1.60 7.84 11.60
N GLY A 126 2.05 8.42 10.48
CA GLY A 126 3.36 8.12 9.88
C GLY A 126 3.45 6.73 9.26
N GLN A 127 2.40 6.29 8.56
CA GLN A 127 2.47 5.02 7.82
C GLN A 127 3.40 5.11 6.61
N GLN A 128 4.00 3.99 6.24
CA GLN A 128 4.87 3.91 5.08
C GLN A 128 4.64 2.60 4.31
N THR A 129 4.83 2.66 2.98
CA THR A 129 4.62 1.50 2.09
C THR A 129 5.61 1.48 0.93
N GLU A 130 5.96 0.28 0.48
CA GLU A 130 6.60 0.03 -0.82
C GLU A 130 5.86 -1.03 -1.63
N SER A 131 5.75 -0.79 -2.94
CA SER A 131 5.31 -1.82 -3.87
C SER A 131 6.39 -2.90 -4.05
N PRO A 132 6.02 -4.18 -4.28
CA PRO A 132 7.01 -5.20 -4.62
C PRO A 132 7.78 -4.80 -5.89
N TYR A 133 9.11 -4.95 -5.85
CA TYR A 133 9.97 -4.47 -6.94
C TYR A 133 9.81 -5.27 -8.22
N TRP A 134 9.53 -6.57 -8.09
CA TRP A 134 9.28 -7.47 -9.21
C TRP A 134 7.95 -7.22 -9.91
N GLN A 135 7.04 -6.39 -9.38
CA GLN A 135 5.83 -5.99 -10.09
C GLN A 135 6.14 -4.86 -11.07
N GLY A 136 5.37 -4.76 -12.16
CA GLY A 136 5.48 -3.67 -13.12
C GLY A 136 5.51 -4.16 -14.57
N GLN A 137 5.86 -3.24 -15.46
CA GLN A 137 5.80 -3.47 -16.90
C GLN A 137 6.74 -4.58 -17.36
N GLY A 138 6.22 -5.54 -18.14
CA GLY A 138 7.05 -6.59 -18.73
C GLY A 138 7.41 -7.73 -17.77
N THR A 139 6.89 -7.69 -16.55
CA THR A 139 7.12 -8.73 -15.54
C THR A 139 6.29 -9.98 -15.85
N SER A 140 6.74 -11.13 -15.36
CA SER A 140 6.10 -12.42 -15.66
C SER A 140 4.76 -12.62 -14.96
N LEU A 141 4.46 -11.81 -13.93
CA LEU A 141 3.25 -11.89 -13.13
C LEU A 141 2.81 -10.51 -12.64
N ARG A 142 1.51 -10.27 -12.67
CA ARG A 142 0.87 -9.02 -12.23
C ARG A 142 -0.13 -9.29 -11.10
N ALA A 143 -0.41 -8.30 -10.26
CA ALA A 143 -1.44 -8.45 -9.23
C ALA A 143 -2.82 -8.76 -9.89
N PRO A 144 -3.67 -9.62 -9.31
CA PRO A 144 -3.53 -10.24 -7.99
C PRO A 144 -2.69 -11.52 -7.95
N GLY A 145 -2.14 -11.99 -9.08
CA GLY A 145 -1.37 -13.24 -9.10
C GLY A 145 -0.13 -13.18 -8.20
N PRO A 146 0.22 -14.26 -7.48
CA PRO A 146 -0.38 -15.61 -7.51
C PRO A 146 -1.48 -15.82 -6.44
N TRP A 147 -2.18 -14.76 -6.05
CA TRP A 147 -3.22 -14.73 -5.01
C TRP A 147 -4.60 -14.47 -5.62
N GLU A 148 -4.95 -15.20 -6.67
CA GLU A 148 -6.20 -15.01 -7.40
C GLU A 148 -7.43 -15.13 -6.48
N GLY A 149 -8.45 -14.30 -6.71
CA GLY A 149 -9.72 -14.34 -5.99
C GLY A 149 -9.75 -13.54 -4.68
N GLU A 150 -8.61 -13.08 -4.17
CA GLU A 150 -8.53 -12.37 -2.89
C GLU A 150 -8.87 -10.87 -2.98
N VAL A 151 -8.40 -10.19 -4.03
CA VAL A 151 -8.73 -8.79 -4.37
C VAL A 151 -8.84 -8.67 -5.89
N ALA A 152 -9.92 -8.06 -6.39
CA ALA A 152 -10.15 -7.93 -7.82
C ALA A 152 -9.55 -6.63 -8.39
N PHE A 153 -8.66 -6.75 -9.38
CA PHE A 153 -8.07 -5.63 -10.13
C PHE A 153 -8.90 -5.21 -11.36
N HIS A 154 -10.21 -5.41 -11.30
CA HIS A 154 -11.14 -5.17 -12.42
C HIS A 154 -11.24 -3.70 -12.84
N HIS A 155 -10.84 -2.77 -11.96
CA HIS A 155 -10.79 -1.35 -12.24
C HIS A 155 -9.81 -1.01 -13.38
N CYS A 156 -8.76 -1.80 -13.58
CA CYS A 156 -7.82 -1.57 -14.69
C CYS A 156 -8.50 -1.67 -16.05
N GLU A 157 -9.36 -2.67 -16.25
CA GLU A 157 -10.16 -2.76 -17.47
C GLU A 157 -11.13 -1.58 -17.60
N LYS A 158 -11.81 -1.21 -16.49
CA LYS A 158 -12.73 -0.06 -16.47
C LYS A 158 -12.03 1.24 -16.85
N GLN A 159 -10.79 1.46 -16.41
CA GLN A 159 -9.96 2.62 -16.75
C GLN A 159 -9.33 2.55 -18.16
N GLY A 160 -9.62 1.50 -18.94
CA GLY A 160 -8.99 1.28 -20.26
C GLY A 160 -7.50 0.91 -20.17
N LYS A 161 -7.06 0.34 -19.03
CA LYS A 161 -5.69 -0.05 -18.69
C LYS A 161 -5.52 -1.58 -18.57
N GLY A 162 -6.40 -2.38 -19.18
CA GLY A 162 -6.38 -3.85 -19.10
C GLY A 162 -5.09 -4.55 -19.56
N GLY A 163 -4.35 -3.89 -20.45
CA GLY A 163 -3.03 -4.32 -20.92
C GLY A 163 -1.84 -3.58 -20.30
N ASP A 164 -2.06 -2.75 -19.28
CA ASP A 164 -0.99 -1.97 -18.62
C ASP A 164 -0.67 -2.58 -17.25
N ASP A 165 0.45 -3.30 -17.16
CA ASP A 165 0.85 -3.98 -15.92
C ASP A 165 1.09 -3.00 -14.76
N ARG A 166 1.33 -1.72 -15.04
CA ARG A 166 1.46 -0.67 -14.02
C ARG A 166 0.16 -0.41 -13.28
N CYS A 167 -0.98 -0.76 -13.88
CA CYS A 167 -2.27 -0.73 -13.20
C CYS A 167 -2.47 -1.96 -12.30
N PHE A 168 -1.97 -3.12 -12.71
CA PHE A 168 -2.06 -4.38 -11.96
C PHE A 168 -0.91 -4.51 -10.93
N ARG A 169 -0.83 -3.55 -10.01
CA ARG A 169 0.18 -3.51 -8.94
C ARG A 169 -0.43 -3.38 -7.56
N ALA A 170 0.32 -3.79 -6.55
CA ALA A 170 -0.09 -3.72 -5.16
C ALA A 170 -0.51 -2.32 -4.75
N TRP A 171 -1.56 -2.24 -3.94
CA TRP A 171 -2.01 -0.97 -3.36
C TRP A 171 -1.13 -0.56 -2.19
N GLY A 172 -0.81 0.73 -2.09
CA GLY A 172 -0.30 1.29 -0.83
C GLY A 172 -1.38 1.19 0.25
N ALA A 173 -2.61 1.61 -0.09
CA ALA A 173 -3.76 1.39 0.76
C ALA A 173 -5.02 1.03 -0.06
N TYR A 174 -5.81 0.11 0.47
CA TYR A 174 -7.10 -0.31 -0.08
C TYR A 174 -8.19 -0.04 0.95
N LEU A 175 -9.12 0.86 0.62
CA LEU A 175 -10.19 1.33 1.51
C LEU A 175 -11.54 0.93 0.90
N ASP A 176 -12.30 0.11 1.63
CA ASP A 176 -13.65 -0.34 1.26
C ASP A 176 -14.58 -0.15 2.45
N ASN A 177 -15.59 0.73 2.32
CA ASN A 177 -16.52 1.09 3.39
C ASN A 177 -15.80 1.53 4.69
N VAL A 178 -15.17 2.70 4.68
CA VAL A 178 -14.37 3.21 5.80
C VAL A 178 -14.97 4.50 6.33
N THR A 179 -15.17 4.60 7.65
CA THR A 179 -15.68 5.83 8.28
C THR A 179 -14.85 6.28 9.47
N ASP A 180 -14.98 7.55 9.85
CA ASP A 180 -14.34 8.14 11.04
C ASP A 180 -12.86 7.76 11.19
N THR A 181 -12.09 7.97 10.12
CA THR A 181 -10.69 7.54 10.03
C THR A 181 -9.80 8.74 9.77
N THR A 182 -8.76 8.90 10.58
CA THR A 182 -7.74 9.93 10.40
C THR A 182 -6.40 9.30 10.10
N ILE A 183 -5.82 9.67 8.96
CA ILE A 183 -4.47 9.27 8.55
C ILE A 183 -3.62 10.52 8.48
N HIS A 184 -2.51 10.55 9.22
CA HIS A 184 -1.63 11.71 9.30
C HIS A 184 -0.19 11.31 9.02
N GLY A 185 0.35 11.77 7.90
CA GLY A 185 1.68 11.38 7.45
C GLY A 185 1.61 10.02 6.77
N SER A 186 1.81 10.01 5.46
CA SER A 186 1.99 8.78 4.68
C SER A 186 3.17 8.95 3.74
N ALA A 187 3.99 7.92 3.61
CA ALA A 187 5.10 7.88 2.67
C ALA A 187 4.96 6.62 1.80
N MET A 188 4.43 6.79 0.59
CA MET A 188 4.02 5.67 -0.26
C MET A 188 4.88 5.60 -1.52
N TRP A 189 5.74 4.60 -1.62
CA TRP A 189 6.82 4.60 -2.61
C TRP A 189 6.67 3.50 -3.66
N VAL A 190 7.00 3.87 -4.89
CA VAL A 190 7.21 2.94 -5.99
C VAL A 190 8.58 3.23 -6.58
N PHE A 191 9.52 2.33 -6.35
CA PHE A 191 10.90 2.50 -6.80
C PHE A 191 11.17 1.86 -8.15
N PHE A 192 10.55 0.71 -8.43
CA PHE A 192 10.84 -0.09 -9.61
C PHE A 192 9.61 -0.32 -10.47
N ASN A 193 9.77 -0.38 -11.79
CA ASN A 193 8.75 -0.74 -12.77
C ASN A 193 8.96 -2.15 -13.33
N GLY A 194 9.16 -3.11 -12.44
CA GLY A 194 9.68 -4.42 -12.78
C GLY A 194 11.17 -4.45 -12.52
N MET A 195 11.59 -5.39 -11.68
CA MET A 195 13.00 -5.73 -11.48
C MET A 195 13.17 -7.16 -11.96
N ASP A 196 13.73 -7.32 -13.15
CA ASP A 196 13.92 -8.62 -13.82
C ASP A 196 15.39 -9.07 -13.86
N ASP A 197 16.32 -8.16 -13.59
CA ASP A 197 17.77 -8.40 -13.54
C ASP A 197 18.31 -8.74 -12.14
N ASN A 198 17.53 -8.48 -11.09
CA ASN A 198 17.89 -8.66 -9.69
C ASN A 198 19.10 -7.81 -9.22
N LEU A 199 19.32 -6.61 -9.80
CA LEU A 199 20.51 -5.79 -9.53
C LEU A 199 20.24 -4.48 -8.76
N TRP A 200 18.98 -4.10 -8.53
CA TRP A 200 18.56 -2.86 -7.83
C TRP A 200 19.14 -1.55 -8.39
N ASP A 201 19.72 -1.55 -9.59
CA ASP A 201 20.42 -0.41 -10.17
C ASP A 201 19.60 0.34 -11.23
N ASP A 202 18.72 -0.36 -11.96
CA ASP A 202 17.78 0.24 -12.90
C ASP A 202 16.33 0.21 -12.37
N PRO A 203 15.75 1.36 -11.98
CA PRO A 203 14.36 1.44 -11.57
C PRO A 203 13.35 1.23 -12.73
N GLN A 204 13.78 1.31 -14.00
CA GLN A 204 12.94 1.12 -15.20
C GLN A 204 11.71 2.06 -15.30
N CYS A 205 11.74 3.17 -14.55
CA CYS A 205 10.64 4.14 -14.50
C CYS A 205 10.77 5.27 -15.53
N GLU A 206 11.97 5.50 -16.08
CA GLU A 206 12.19 6.59 -17.05
C GLU A 206 11.47 6.34 -18.39
N GLY A 207 11.43 5.07 -18.83
CA GLY A 207 10.73 4.66 -20.06
C GLY A 207 9.22 4.91 -20.03
N THR A 208 8.65 5.22 -18.86
CA THR A 208 7.24 5.50 -18.64
C THR A 208 6.99 6.93 -18.16
N GLY A 209 7.96 7.84 -18.35
CA GLY A 209 7.85 9.24 -17.94
C GLY A 209 7.95 9.43 -16.42
N GLY A 210 8.63 8.51 -15.72
CA GLY A 210 8.75 8.52 -14.27
C GLY A 210 7.54 7.91 -13.53
N VAL A 211 6.65 7.22 -14.24
CA VAL A 211 5.43 6.60 -13.68
C VAL A 211 5.54 5.08 -13.70
N CYS A 212 5.85 4.47 -12.56
CA CYS A 212 6.03 3.02 -12.42
C CYS A 212 4.73 2.30 -11.98
N GLN A 213 3.73 3.04 -11.48
CA GLN A 213 2.45 2.49 -11.03
C GLN A 213 1.30 3.47 -11.34
N THR A 214 0.17 2.95 -11.80
CA THR A 214 -0.96 3.80 -12.18
C THR A 214 -1.69 4.35 -10.96
N ASN A 215 -1.99 3.51 -9.96
CA ASN A 215 -2.84 3.90 -8.84
C ASN A 215 -2.19 3.50 -7.50
N MET A 216 -2.04 4.43 -6.54
CA MET A 216 -1.43 4.16 -5.23
C MET A 216 -2.45 3.76 -4.15
N VAL A 217 -3.49 4.57 -3.97
CA VAL A 217 -4.58 4.32 -3.01
C VAL A 217 -5.85 4.00 -3.78
N PHE A 218 -6.51 2.91 -3.41
CA PHE A 218 -7.80 2.51 -3.95
C PHE A 218 -8.91 2.77 -2.93
N VAL A 219 -9.99 3.40 -3.38
CA VAL A 219 -11.15 3.75 -2.55
C VAL A 219 -12.42 3.22 -3.23
N ARG A 220 -13.29 2.56 -2.48
CA ARG A 220 -14.61 2.13 -2.96
C ARG A 220 -15.63 2.08 -1.83
N GLY A 221 -16.90 1.98 -2.20
CA GLY A 221 -17.98 1.97 -1.23
C GLY A 221 -18.13 3.32 -0.52
N THR A 222 -18.58 3.27 0.72
CA THR A 222 -18.87 4.46 1.54
C THR A 222 -17.62 4.99 2.21
N MET A 223 -17.32 6.27 2.03
CA MET A 223 -16.29 6.99 2.78
C MET A 223 -16.95 8.12 3.55
N GLU A 224 -16.95 8.08 4.88
CA GLU A 224 -17.59 9.14 5.70
C GLU A 224 -16.61 9.64 6.75
N GLY A 225 -16.33 10.94 6.76
CA GLY A 225 -15.40 11.53 7.73
C GLY A 225 -13.97 10.97 7.65
N VAL A 226 -13.50 10.51 6.48
CA VAL A 226 -12.12 10.07 6.29
C VAL A 226 -11.24 11.29 6.01
N ARG A 227 -10.24 11.51 6.87
CA ARG A 227 -9.37 12.69 6.86
C ARG A 227 -7.93 12.26 6.67
N TRP A 228 -7.32 12.69 5.57
CA TRP A 228 -5.95 12.34 5.26
C TRP A 228 -5.09 13.60 5.21
N PHE A 229 -4.09 13.68 6.08
CA PHE A 229 -3.15 14.79 6.14
C PHE A 229 -1.75 14.31 5.74
N SER A 230 -1.04 15.13 4.97
CA SER A 230 0.36 14.94 4.60
C SER A 230 0.65 13.57 3.97
N MET A 231 0.07 13.32 2.79
CA MET A 231 0.39 12.14 1.98
C MET A 231 1.50 12.47 0.98
N GLY A 232 2.60 11.74 1.06
CA GLY A 232 3.66 11.70 0.06
C GLY A 232 3.55 10.45 -0.80
N SER A 233 3.76 10.59 -2.11
CA SER A 233 3.86 9.46 -3.04
C SER A 233 5.07 9.59 -3.95
N LYS A 234 5.55 8.47 -4.50
CA LYS A 234 6.59 8.45 -5.53
C LYS A 234 6.16 7.63 -6.75
N SER A 235 6.44 8.18 -7.93
CA SER A 235 6.33 7.52 -9.24
C SER A 235 4.97 6.90 -9.56
N VAL A 236 3.89 7.55 -9.14
CA VAL A 236 2.51 7.14 -9.48
C VAL A 236 1.79 8.15 -10.37
N GLU A 237 0.81 7.69 -11.15
CA GLU A 237 -0.10 8.58 -11.88
C GLU A 237 -1.16 9.16 -10.93
N ASN A 238 -1.89 8.28 -10.24
CA ASN A 238 -2.96 8.60 -9.30
C ASN A 238 -2.51 8.31 -7.87
N MET A 239 -2.46 9.34 -7.03
CA MET A 239 -2.24 9.18 -5.58
C MET A 239 -3.46 8.57 -4.91
N VAL A 240 -4.66 9.04 -5.29
CA VAL A 240 -5.93 8.48 -4.81
C VAL A 240 -6.84 8.21 -6.02
N TYR A 241 -7.34 6.99 -6.11
CA TYR A 241 -8.24 6.52 -7.14
C TYR A 241 -9.51 5.93 -6.52
N ARG A 242 -10.68 6.26 -7.10
CA ARG A 242 -11.97 5.73 -6.68
C ARG A 242 -12.51 4.75 -7.72
N ASP A 243 -13.00 3.60 -7.25
CA ASP A 243 -13.55 2.59 -8.16
C ASP A 243 -14.68 3.16 -9.03
N GLY A 244 -14.65 2.81 -10.31
CA GLY A 244 -15.58 3.30 -11.32
C GLY A 244 -15.14 4.57 -12.04
N GLU A 245 -14.19 5.32 -11.51
CA GLU A 245 -13.69 6.54 -12.15
C GLU A 245 -12.73 6.23 -13.30
N GLN A 246 -12.66 7.12 -14.28
CA GLN A 246 -11.65 7.02 -15.35
C GLN A 246 -10.31 7.65 -14.94
N ILE A 247 -10.37 8.67 -14.09
CA ILE A 247 -9.23 9.47 -13.65
C ILE A 247 -9.16 9.40 -12.12
N GLY A 248 -7.95 9.41 -11.54
CA GLY A 248 -7.79 9.49 -10.09
C GLY A 248 -8.40 10.76 -9.51
N LEU A 249 -8.94 10.66 -8.29
CA LEU A 249 -9.42 11.81 -7.53
C LEU A 249 -8.30 12.78 -7.18
N VAL A 250 -7.08 12.26 -7.00
CA VAL A 250 -5.87 13.06 -6.81
C VAL A 250 -4.76 12.47 -7.68
N ARG A 251 -4.25 13.27 -8.61
CA ARG A 251 -3.12 12.87 -9.48
C ARG A 251 -1.82 13.47 -8.97
N GLN A 252 -0.74 12.70 -9.05
CA GLN A 252 0.57 13.14 -8.59
C GLN A 252 1.03 14.42 -9.30
N GLY A 253 0.74 14.53 -10.61
CA GLY A 253 1.09 15.71 -11.42
C GLY A 253 0.39 17.00 -10.99
N ASP A 254 -0.76 16.91 -10.32
CA ASP A 254 -1.53 18.07 -9.84
C ASP A 254 -1.05 18.55 -8.46
N VAL A 255 -0.29 17.71 -7.73
CA VAL A 255 0.23 17.99 -6.38
C VAL A 255 1.72 17.64 -6.28
N SER A 256 2.51 18.05 -7.28
CA SER A 256 3.93 17.73 -7.34
C SER A 256 4.73 18.31 -6.16
N GLY A 257 5.70 17.54 -5.67
CA GLY A 257 6.68 17.93 -4.67
C GLY A 257 8.11 17.59 -5.12
N GLY A 258 9.09 17.82 -4.25
CA GLY A 258 10.52 17.67 -4.59
C GLY A 258 10.96 16.25 -4.94
N TRP A 259 10.17 15.23 -4.58
CA TRP A 259 10.50 13.82 -4.81
C TRP A 259 9.25 12.96 -5.12
N GLY A 260 8.31 13.50 -5.90
CA GLY A 260 7.05 12.83 -6.25
C GLY A 260 5.83 13.72 -6.01
N GLY A 261 4.77 13.18 -5.43
CA GLY A 261 3.57 13.95 -5.04
C GLY A 261 3.55 14.26 -3.55
N VAL A 262 3.02 15.43 -3.17
CA VAL A 262 2.79 15.84 -1.79
C VAL A 262 1.40 16.47 -1.68
N LEU A 263 0.50 15.76 -1.01
CA LEU A 263 -0.86 16.18 -0.73
C LEU A 263 -0.98 16.59 0.74
N ALA A 264 -1.21 17.89 0.99
CA ALA A 264 -1.27 18.43 2.34
C ALA A 264 -2.49 17.94 3.14
N ALA A 265 -3.68 17.99 2.54
CA ALA A 265 -4.90 17.48 3.17
C ALA A 265 -5.94 17.03 2.13
N TYR A 266 -6.65 15.96 2.45
CA TYR A 266 -7.74 15.41 1.66
C TYR A 266 -8.84 14.88 2.57
N PHE A 267 -10.07 15.30 2.28
CA PHE A 267 -11.25 14.91 3.03
C PHE A 267 -12.15 14.09 2.11
N LEU A 268 -12.29 12.81 2.44
CA LEU A 268 -13.18 11.88 1.77
C LEU A 268 -14.45 11.79 2.62
N ASP A 269 -15.53 12.37 2.10
CA ASP A 269 -16.80 12.42 2.80
C ASP A 269 -17.96 12.37 1.79
N ASP A 270 -18.58 11.21 1.70
CA ASP A 270 -19.75 10.94 0.88
C ASP A 270 -21.04 11.39 1.59
N GLY A 271 -20.96 11.80 2.87
CA GLY A 271 -22.09 12.13 3.74
C GLY A 271 -22.52 13.61 3.77
N VAL A 272 -21.78 14.52 3.14
CA VAL A 272 -22.16 15.94 3.07
C VAL A 272 -22.77 16.26 1.71
N GLY A 273 -24.02 15.82 1.53
CA GLY A 273 -24.90 16.42 0.53
C GLY A 273 -24.97 17.91 0.78
N GLY A 274 -24.55 18.70 -0.20
CA GLY A 274 -24.70 20.14 -0.14
C GLY A 274 -26.18 20.49 -0.05
N ASP A 275 -26.58 21.13 1.04
CA ASP A 275 -27.81 21.91 1.06
C ASP A 275 -27.65 23.05 0.02
N GLY A 276 -28.08 22.79 -1.23
CA GLY A 276 -28.21 23.83 -2.24
C GLY A 276 -27.97 23.43 -3.69
N GLY A 277 -28.98 22.82 -4.33
CA GLY A 277 -29.28 23.08 -5.75
C GLY A 277 -28.68 22.11 -6.79
N GLY A 278 -29.50 21.11 -7.15
CA GLY A 278 -29.47 20.25 -8.34
C GLY A 278 -28.34 20.39 -9.36
N GLY A 279 -27.54 19.32 -9.44
CA GLY A 279 -26.72 18.95 -10.60
C GLY A 279 -25.72 17.84 -10.22
N ASP A 280 -25.92 16.63 -10.76
CA ASP A 280 -25.04 15.44 -10.74
C ASP A 280 -24.04 15.34 -9.56
N ASP A 281 -24.51 14.82 -8.41
CA ASP A 281 -23.67 14.47 -7.26
C ASP A 281 -22.91 13.15 -7.52
N SER A 282 -21.70 13.26 -8.08
CA SER A 282 -20.64 12.29 -7.82
C SER A 282 -19.97 12.66 -6.49
N GLY A 283 -20.08 11.78 -5.49
CA GLY A 283 -19.61 11.98 -4.10
C GLY A 283 -18.25 12.68 -4.02
N GLY A 284 -18.29 13.97 -3.69
CA GLY A 284 -17.18 14.91 -3.86
C GLY A 284 -16.34 15.04 -2.60
N GLY A 285 -15.24 14.29 -2.51
CA GLY A 285 -14.19 14.58 -1.55
C GLY A 285 -13.58 15.97 -1.78
N ARG A 286 -13.34 16.74 -0.71
CA ARG A 286 -12.75 18.08 -0.79
C ARG A 286 -11.23 17.98 -0.68
N VAL A 287 -10.53 18.35 -1.76
CA VAL A 287 -9.07 18.51 -1.76
C VAL A 287 -8.69 19.89 -1.23
N ILE A 288 -7.79 19.96 -0.26
CA ILE A 288 -7.12 21.21 0.12
C ILE A 288 -5.65 21.07 -0.28
N VAL A 289 -5.32 21.62 -1.45
CA VAL A 289 -3.93 21.71 -1.91
C VAL A 289 -3.25 22.88 -1.20
N GLY A 290 -2.54 22.57 -0.12
CA GLY A 290 -1.52 23.45 0.42
C GLY A 290 -0.19 23.07 -0.21
N GLY A 291 0.33 23.87 -1.14
CA GLY A 291 1.70 23.73 -1.64
C GLY A 291 2.69 24.07 -0.52
N LEU A 292 2.93 23.11 0.37
CA LEU A 292 3.99 23.19 1.36
C LEU A 292 5.09 22.24 0.89
N THR A 293 6.14 22.82 0.28
CA THR A 293 7.42 22.15 0.08
C THR A 293 8.05 21.88 1.45
N LEU A 294 7.51 20.91 2.19
CA LEU A 294 8.18 20.37 3.35
C LEU A 294 9.23 19.38 2.84
N GLY A 295 10.50 19.70 3.08
CA GLY A 295 11.58 18.73 3.02
C GLY A 295 11.43 17.72 4.16
N VAL A 296 10.45 16.81 4.10
CA VAL A 296 10.34 15.67 5.01
C VAL A 296 10.99 14.44 4.38
N ALA A 297 12.28 14.57 4.03
CA ALA A 297 13.12 13.39 3.85
C ALA A 297 13.65 12.87 5.21
N GLY A 298 13.38 13.57 6.33
CA GLY A 298 14.19 13.42 7.54
C GLY A 298 13.57 12.77 8.78
N VAL A 299 12.26 12.46 8.84
CA VAL A 299 11.65 12.07 10.14
C VAL A 299 10.85 10.76 10.14
N PHE A 300 10.46 10.19 9.00
CA PHE A 300 9.67 8.92 9.00
C PHE A 300 10.16 7.85 8.01
N GLY A 301 11.39 7.96 7.50
CA GLY A 301 11.99 7.01 6.55
C GLY A 301 13.13 6.17 7.12
N LEU A 302 13.12 5.82 8.40
CA LEU A 302 14.25 5.12 9.02
C LEU A 302 14.41 3.65 8.56
N TRP A 303 13.47 3.10 7.77
CA TRP A 303 13.45 1.69 7.39
C TRP A 303 13.90 1.42 5.95
N ALA A 304 13.80 2.39 5.04
CA ALA A 304 14.01 2.21 3.60
C ALA A 304 15.48 2.01 3.15
N LEU A 305 16.43 1.90 4.09
CA LEU A 305 17.87 1.96 3.82
C LEU A 305 18.71 1.04 4.74
N MET A 306 18.11 0.05 5.40
CA MET A 306 18.87 -0.96 6.16
C MET A 306 18.91 -2.29 5.42
#